data_AF-A0A258XDZ2-F1
#
_entry.id   AF-A0A258XDZ2-F1
#
_cell.length_a   1.000
_cell.length_b   1.000
_cell.length_c   1.000
_cell.angle_alpha   90.00
_cell.angle_beta   90.00
_cell.angle_gamma   90.00
#
_symmetry.space_group_name_H-M   'P 1'
#
loop_
_entity.id
_entity.type
_entity.pdbx_description
1 polymer ?
#
loop_
_entity_poly.entity_id
_entity_poly.type
_entity_poly.pdbx_seq_one_letter_code
_entity_poly.pdbx_strand_id
1 'polypeptide(L)'
;MQKKLGQKKINSDQRKWNFLESGDSLEIIFPGKAPCSEAHVVRSKKIVEGSGLRVLYDPKAVCPQNSPFHYYSNDISERTRNLISALEGPSSVLWAFRGAFGCVEVIERLESMGYMPPKIPKLLVGHSDITHLHALVAKWGWTSLHAPVMGVTSETYDLTGVKANRFTKLQDVVDVLFGKKQELEYAFDLVYAPPSFDEKKSLFGSVVGGNATLVKETLGTQTSLDTKGRFVFLEDTKEDPKRLSRVFVSLLRGGVFDHAQAILFGSLPIENAEEDREASLMSIRLFIKDHLIARGLLIPVLYAPDFGHGDYNYVLPFGTEASLRRSGEKGILTVSVNKPFEGKSEK
;
A
#
# COMPACT_ATOMS: atom_id res chain seq x y z
N MET A 1 31.75 -16.20 1.43
CA MET A 1 31.54 -15.91 2.87
C MET A 1 30.95 -14.51 2.99
N GLN A 2 29.62 -14.38 2.83
CA GLN A 2 28.93 -13.07 2.90
C GLN A 2 28.83 -12.64 4.37
N LYS A 3 29.41 -11.47 4.70
CA LYS A 3 29.24 -10.85 6.01
C LYS A 3 27.76 -10.54 6.21
N LYS A 4 27.14 -11.16 7.22
CA LYS A 4 25.87 -10.70 7.78
C LYS A 4 26.08 -9.25 8.27
N LEU A 5 25.61 -8.28 7.50
CA LEU A 5 25.38 -6.93 8.00
C LEU A 5 24.30 -7.05 9.07
N GLY A 6 24.70 -6.95 10.34
CA GLY A 6 23.77 -6.92 11.45
C GLY A 6 22.82 -5.75 11.25
N GLN A 7 21.53 -6.03 11.08
CA GLN A 7 20.49 -5.02 11.17
C GLN A 7 20.58 -4.40 12.57
N LYS A 8 21.08 -3.16 12.68
CA LYS A 8 20.95 -2.37 13.91
C LYS A 8 19.46 -2.29 14.22
N LYS A 9 19.06 -2.68 15.43
CA LYS A 9 17.69 -2.47 15.94
C LYS A 9 17.36 -0.97 15.83
N ILE A 10 16.52 -0.60 14.88
CA ILE A 10 15.93 0.73 14.79
C ILE A 10 14.95 0.85 15.97
N ASN A 11 15.14 1.87 16.82
CA ASN A 11 14.25 2.18 17.95
C ASN A 11 12.83 2.47 17.42
N SER A 12 11.76 2.06 18.11
CA SER A 12 10.39 2.26 17.66
C SER A 12 9.99 3.74 17.54
N ASP A 13 10.58 4.62 18.36
CA ASP A 13 10.41 6.07 18.21
C ASP A 13 11.06 6.62 16.93
N GLN A 14 12.03 5.91 16.35
CA GLN A 14 12.63 6.23 15.04
C GLN A 14 11.88 5.59 13.87
N ARG A 15 10.63 5.14 14.08
CA ARG A 15 9.75 4.63 13.01
C ARG A 15 8.43 5.39 12.93
N LYS A 16 8.15 6.26 13.90
CA LYS A 16 6.97 7.12 13.94
C LYS A 16 7.16 8.33 13.04
N TRP A 17 6.05 8.79 12.48
CA TRP A 17 5.93 10.10 11.84
C TRP A 17 5.09 11.01 12.74
N ASN A 18 5.06 12.32 12.46
CA ASN A 18 4.23 13.25 13.25
C ASN A 18 2.90 13.51 12.54
N PHE A 19 1.79 13.43 13.27
CA PHE A 19 0.52 13.95 12.78
C PHE A 19 0.66 15.41 12.37
N LEU A 20 -0.07 15.81 11.34
CA LEU A 20 -0.01 17.15 10.78
C LEU A 20 -0.95 18.11 11.50
N GLU A 21 -0.53 19.37 11.56
CA GLU A 21 -1.35 20.50 11.99
C GLU A 21 -1.57 21.49 10.82
N SER A 22 -2.48 22.44 11.01
CA SER A 22 -2.69 23.50 10.03
C SER A 22 -1.39 24.31 9.86
N GLY A 23 -0.98 24.54 8.63
CA GLY A 23 0.29 25.17 8.29
C GLY A 23 1.43 24.19 8.06
N ASP A 24 1.32 22.91 8.43
CA ASP A 24 2.33 21.91 8.10
C ASP A 24 2.38 21.63 6.60
N SER A 25 3.53 21.11 6.15
CA SER A 25 3.72 20.76 4.75
C SER A 25 3.68 19.26 4.49
N LEU A 26 3.04 18.91 3.37
CA LEU A 26 3.18 17.61 2.72
C LEU A 26 3.75 17.80 1.32
N GLU A 27 4.39 16.78 0.78
CA GLU A 27 4.99 16.83 -0.54
C GLU A 27 4.35 15.79 -1.48
N ILE A 28 3.96 16.25 -2.67
CA ILE A 28 3.51 15.37 -3.75
C ILE A 28 4.75 14.78 -4.42
N ILE A 29 4.75 13.46 -4.59
CA ILE A 29 5.76 12.75 -5.39
C ILE A 29 5.15 12.17 -6.66
N PHE A 30 5.93 12.12 -7.74
CA PHE A 30 5.51 11.58 -9.04
C PHE A 30 6.40 10.40 -9.47
N PRO A 31 6.37 9.25 -8.77
CA PRO A 31 7.27 8.13 -9.05
C PRO A 31 6.82 7.27 -10.26
N GLY A 32 5.52 7.29 -10.58
CA GLY A 32 4.90 6.49 -11.63
C GLY A 32 4.38 7.34 -12.80
N LYS A 33 3.09 7.22 -13.10
CA LYS A 33 2.45 7.85 -14.26
C LYS A 33 2.28 9.36 -14.14
N ALA A 34 2.43 10.06 -15.26
CA ALA A 34 2.20 11.51 -15.35
C ALA A 34 0.78 11.93 -14.95
N PRO A 35 0.59 13.13 -14.38
CA PRO A 35 -0.70 13.80 -14.38
C PRO A 35 -1.32 13.89 -15.78
N CYS A 36 -2.66 13.89 -15.88
CA CYS A 36 -3.32 14.09 -17.17
C CYS A 36 -3.16 15.52 -17.73
N SER A 37 -2.99 16.51 -16.85
CA SER A 37 -2.80 17.92 -17.19
C SER A 37 -2.26 18.70 -15.99
N GLU A 38 -1.86 19.95 -16.19
CA GLU A 38 -1.54 20.86 -15.07
C GLU A 38 -2.77 21.15 -14.19
N ALA A 39 -3.93 21.36 -14.81
CA ALA A 39 -5.20 21.56 -14.10
C ALA A 39 -5.54 20.39 -13.17
N HIS A 40 -5.14 19.18 -13.54
CA HIS A 40 -5.28 18.00 -12.70
C HIS A 40 -4.47 18.11 -11.40
N VAL A 41 -3.20 18.52 -11.48
CA VAL A 41 -2.35 18.73 -10.30
C VAL A 41 -2.90 19.86 -9.44
N VAL A 42 -3.23 20.99 -10.05
CA VAL A 42 -3.74 22.18 -9.35
C VAL A 42 -5.02 21.88 -8.59
N ARG A 43 -5.96 21.14 -9.19
CA ARG A 43 -7.22 20.78 -8.52
C ARG A 43 -6.98 19.87 -7.31
N SER A 44 -6.24 18.77 -7.47
CA SER A 44 -5.90 17.85 -6.39
C SER A 44 -5.19 18.55 -5.24
N LYS A 45 -4.22 19.41 -5.57
CA LYS A 45 -3.50 20.25 -4.62
C LYS A 45 -4.47 21.15 -3.83
N LYS A 46 -5.34 21.88 -4.53
CA LYS A 46 -6.28 22.82 -3.91
C LYS A 46 -7.25 22.14 -2.93
N ILE A 47 -7.68 20.91 -3.22
CA ILE A 47 -8.56 20.14 -2.31
C ILE A 47 -7.85 19.93 -0.97
N VAL A 48 -6.60 19.48 -1.00
CA VAL A 48 -5.83 19.19 0.22
C VAL A 48 -5.39 20.46 0.94
N GLU A 49 -5.03 21.53 0.20
CA GLU A 49 -4.76 22.85 0.78
C GLU A 49 -5.99 23.46 1.47
N GLY A 50 -7.20 23.09 1.03
CA GLY A 50 -8.47 23.48 1.67
C GLY A 50 -8.58 23.04 3.14
N SER A 51 -7.78 22.07 3.57
CA SER A 51 -7.69 21.63 4.96
C SER A 51 -6.65 22.39 5.80
N GLY A 52 -5.96 23.40 5.23
CA GLY A 52 -4.95 24.21 5.91
C GLY A 52 -3.51 23.70 5.76
N LEU A 53 -3.27 22.65 4.98
CA LEU A 53 -1.92 22.13 4.71
C LEU A 53 -1.23 22.92 3.59
N ARG A 54 0.10 23.02 3.64
CA ARG A 54 0.92 23.50 2.52
C ARG A 54 1.32 22.32 1.63
N VAL A 55 0.85 22.30 0.39
CA VAL A 55 1.15 21.20 -0.54
C VAL A 55 2.31 21.58 -1.45
N LEU A 56 3.47 20.96 -1.21
CA LEU A 56 4.69 21.16 -1.97
C LEU A 56 4.79 20.15 -3.12
N TYR A 57 5.40 20.56 -4.22
CA TYR A 57 5.88 19.67 -5.27
C TYR A 57 6.89 20.41 -6.14
N ASP A 58 7.83 19.67 -6.74
CA ASP A 58 8.75 20.25 -7.72
C ASP A 58 8.13 20.15 -9.13
N PRO A 59 7.88 21.27 -9.82
CA PRO A 59 7.28 21.28 -11.15
C PRO A 59 8.10 20.49 -12.19
N LYS A 60 9.41 20.31 -12.00
CA LYS A 60 10.26 19.50 -12.89
C LYS A 60 9.98 18.00 -12.76
N ALA A 61 9.26 17.57 -11.73
CA ALA A 61 8.84 16.18 -11.56
C ALA A 61 7.90 15.70 -12.69
N VAL A 62 7.28 16.63 -13.40
CA VAL A 62 6.31 16.36 -14.46
C VAL A 62 6.86 16.88 -15.79
N CYS A 63 7.07 15.99 -16.75
CA CYS A 63 7.51 16.35 -18.08
C CYS A 63 6.41 17.11 -18.84
N PRO A 64 6.76 17.94 -19.83
CA PRO A 64 5.78 18.58 -20.70
C PRO A 64 4.89 17.56 -21.41
N GLN A 65 3.66 17.97 -21.77
CA GLN A 65 2.64 17.09 -22.35
C GLN A 65 3.06 16.41 -23.68
N ASN A 66 4.04 16.98 -24.39
CA ASN A 66 4.60 16.45 -25.65
C ASN A 66 5.87 15.62 -25.46
N SER A 67 6.19 15.25 -24.21
CA SER A 67 7.32 14.39 -23.89
C SER A 67 7.12 12.98 -24.49
N PRO A 68 8.18 12.34 -25.02
CA PRO A 68 8.10 10.95 -25.49
C PRO A 68 7.83 9.95 -24.35
N PHE A 69 7.99 10.37 -23.08
CA PHE A 69 7.72 9.58 -21.89
C PHE A 69 6.22 9.54 -21.54
N HIS A 70 5.34 9.29 -22.52
CA HIS A 70 3.88 9.42 -22.42
C HIS A 70 3.22 8.68 -21.24
N TYR A 71 3.85 7.62 -20.74
CA TYR A 71 3.33 6.81 -19.63
C TYR A 71 3.93 7.17 -18.26
N TYR A 72 5.06 7.88 -18.22
CA TYR A 72 5.79 8.23 -17.00
C TYR A 72 5.60 9.71 -16.67
N SER A 73 5.72 10.08 -15.40
CA SER A 73 5.76 11.48 -15.00
C SER A 73 6.96 12.22 -15.56
N ASN A 74 8.12 11.56 -15.68
CA ASN A 74 9.32 12.09 -16.33
C ASN A 74 10.29 10.93 -16.64
N ASP A 75 11.47 11.23 -17.18
CA ASP A 75 12.54 10.24 -17.30
C ASP A 75 12.97 9.69 -15.93
N ILE A 76 13.64 8.53 -15.94
CA ILE A 76 14.02 7.82 -14.71
C ILE A 76 14.98 8.62 -13.81
N SER A 77 15.86 9.43 -14.39
CA SER A 77 16.81 10.24 -13.62
C SER A 77 16.08 11.35 -12.87
N GLU A 78 15.16 12.04 -13.55
CA GLU A 78 14.33 13.09 -12.97
C GLU A 78 13.39 12.55 -11.90
N ARG A 79 12.67 11.44 -12.17
CA ARG A 79 11.79 10.79 -11.18
C ARG A 79 12.54 10.35 -9.93
N THR A 80 13.73 9.78 -10.09
CA THR A 80 14.58 9.34 -8.96
C THR A 80 15.08 10.54 -8.16
N ARG A 81 15.60 11.58 -8.84
CA ARG A 81 16.06 12.80 -8.16
C ARG A 81 14.93 13.48 -7.41
N ASN A 82 13.73 13.50 -7.98
CA ASN A 82 12.55 14.09 -7.37
C ASN A 82 12.13 13.34 -6.09
N LEU A 83 12.12 12.00 -6.13
CA LEU A 83 11.86 11.20 -4.93
C LEU A 83 12.93 11.43 -3.85
N ILE A 84 14.21 11.46 -4.21
CA ILE A 84 15.31 11.74 -3.26
C ILE A 84 15.13 13.13 -2.64
N SER A 85 14.85 14.15 -3.46
CA SER A 85 14.61 15.51 -2.98
C SER A 85 13.46 15.56 -1.98
N ALA A 86 12.37 14.85 -2.25
CA ALA A 86 11.23 14.78 -1.33
C ALA A 86 11.56 14.01 -0.04
N LEU A 87 12.34 12.92 -0.14
CA LEU A 87 12.84 12.16 1.02
C LEU A 87 13.76 13.01 1.91
N GLU A 88 14.56 13.90 1.33
CA GLU A 88 15.49 14.79 2.05
C GLU A 88 14.85 16.13 2.44
N GLY A 89 13.68 16.44 1.87
CA GLY A 89 12.96 17.69 2.07
C GLY A 89 12.36 17.86 3.47
N PRO A 90 11.68 18.99 3.73
CA PRO A 90 11.16 19.30 5.06
C PRO A 90 9.84 18.57 5.41
N SER A 91 9.09 18.10 4.42
CA SER A 91 7.76 17.50 4.64
C SER A 91 7.84 16.13 5.31
N SER A 92 7.01 15.90 6.33
CA SER A 92 6.92 14.61 7.03
C SER A 92 6.06 13.58 6.29
N VAL A 93 5.25 14.01 5.31
CA VAL A 93 4.36 13.17 4.52
C VAL A 93 4.68 13.31 3.03
N LEU A 94 4.86 12.17 2.36
CA LEU A 94 5.04 12.04 0.91
C LEU A 94 3.81 11.36 0.31
N TRP A 95 3.02 12.09 -0.45
CA TRP A 95 1.80 11.56 -1.07
C TRP A 95 1.98 11.38 -2.56
N ALA A 96 1.93 10.13 -3.02
CA ALA A 96 2.03 9.83 -4.43
C ALA A 96 0.85 10.41 -5.22
N PHE A 97 1.17 11.11 -6.29
CA PHE A 97 0.15 11.73 -7.15
C PHE A 97 -0.63 10.68 -7.94
N ARG A 98 0.08 9.73 -8.57
CA ARG A 98 -0.49 8.62 -9.33
C ARG A 98 0.40 7.40 -9.24
N GLY A 99 -0.22 6.21 -9.31
CA GLY A 99 0.47 4.94 -9.50
C GLY A 99 0.59 4.59 -10.99
N ALA A 100 0.03 3.42 -11.36
CA ALA A 100 0.13 2.75 -12.65
C ALA A 100 1.47 2.06 -12.93
N PHE A 101 2.48 2.76 -13.45
CA PHE A 101 3.74 2.12 -13.84
C PHE A 101 4.93 3.07 -13.67
N GLY A 102 6.08 2.49 -13.33
CA GLY A 102 7.38 3.17 -13.29
C GLY A 102 8.05 3.18 -11.92
N CYS A 103 7.34 2.89 -10.83
CA CYS A 103 7.93 2.91 -9.49
C CYS A 103 9.06 1.90 -9.34
N VAL A 104 8.94 0.71 -9.94
CA VAL A 104 9.96 -0.35 -9.86
C VAL A 104 11.33 0.10 -10.39
N GLU A 105 11.36 0.89 -11.47
CA GLU A 105 12.61 1.42 -12.04
C GLU A 105 13.28 2.41 -11.08
N VAL A 106 12.47 3.21 -10.37
CA VAL A 106 12.97 4.14 -9.36
C VAL A 106 13.57 3.37 -8.18
N ILE A 107 12.92 2.28 -7.75
CA ILE A 107 13.47 1.37 -6.73
C ILE A 107 14.82 0.81 -7.18
N GLU A 108 14.88 0.23 -8.38
CA GLU A 108 16.11 -0.37 -8.91
C GLU A 108 17.25 0.66 -8.96
N ARG A 109 16.96 1.90 -9.36
CA ARG A 109 17.95 2.97 -9.36
C ARG A 109 18.42 3.32 -7.96
N LEU A 110 17.51 3.49 -6.99
CA LEU A 110 17.90 3.74 -5.58
C LEU A 110 18.77 2.61 -5.01
N GLU A 111 18.45 1.35 -5.33
CA GLU A 111 19.23 0.19 -4.89
C GLU A 111 20.62 0.16 -5.54
N SER A 112 20.72 0.42 -6.84
CA SER A 112 22.00 0.48 -7.56
C SER A 112 22.91 1.60 -7.04
N MET A 113 22.31 2.70 -6.56
CA MET A 113 23.03 3.82 -5.94
C MET A 113 23.42 3.55 -4.48
N GLY A 114 22.91 2.47 -3.87
CA GLY A 114 23.07 2.22 -2.44
C GLY A 114 22.42 3.29 -1.57
N TYR A 115 21.30 3.88 -2.03
CA TYR A 115 20.61 4.93 -1.29
C TYR A 115 20.07 4.41 0.04
N MET A 116 20.36 5.13 1.12
CA MET A 116 19.95 4.80 2.48
C MET A 116 18.82 5.75 2.94
N PRO A 117 17.90 5.28 3.80
CA PRO A 117 16.82 6.12 4.29
C PRO A 117 17.37 7.32 5.07
N PRO A 118 16.70 8.49 5.02
CA PRO A 118 17.02 9.61 5.90
C PRO A 118 16.75 9.23 7.37
N LYS A 119 17.40 9.96 8.28
CA LYS A 119 17.32 9.66 9.73
C LYS A 119 15.94 9.88 10.33
N ILE A 120 15.17 10.82 9.78
CA ILE A 120 13.82 11.14 10.23
C ILE A 120 12.85 10.39 9.31
N PRO A 121 12.05 9.44 9.85
CA PRO A 121 11.05 8.75 9.07
C PRO A 121 10.02 9.69 8.49
N LYS A 122 9.53 9.32 7.31
CA LYS A 122 8.41 9.99 6.65
C LYS A 122 7.27 9.01 6.44
N LEU A 123 6.06 9.53 6.33
CA LEU A 123 4.90 8.75 5.93
C LEU A 123 4.77 8.74 4.41
N LEU A 124 4.83 7.57 3.80
CA LEU A 124 4.45 7.38 2.41
C LEU A 124 2.94 7.11 2.29
N VAL A 125 2.27 7.76 1.35
CA VAL A 125 0.83 7.59 1.08
C VAL A 125 0.57 7.27 -0.39
N GLY A 126 -0.19 6.20 -0.66
CA GLY A 126 -0.65 5.84 -2.00
C GLY A 126 -1.04 4.37 -2.11
N HIS A 127 -1.47 3.92 -3.30
CA HIS A 127 -1.77 2.52 -3.58
C HIS A 127 -1.37 2.17 -5.02
N SER A 128 -1.67 0.95 -5.50
CA SER A 128 -1.31 0.50 -6.86
C SER A 128 0.22 0.39 -7.02
N ASP A 129 0.81 0.97 -8.06
CA ASP A 129 2.26 1.00 -8.33
C ASP A 129 3.13 1.46 -7.14
N ILE A 130 2.53 2.23 -6.23
CA ILE A 130 3.17 2.68 -4.98
C ILE A 130 3.47 1.50 -4.03
N THR A 131 2.93 0.31 -4.28
CA THR A 131 3.28 -0.94 -3.59
C THR A 131 4.80 -1.19 -3.60
N HIS A 132 5.50 -0.84 -4.68
CA HIS A 132 6.97 -0.93 -4.74
C HIS A 132 7.66 -0.02 -3.72
N LEU A 133 7.13 1.19 -3.54
CA LEU A 133 7.62 2.14 -2.53
C LEU A 133 7.20 1.72 -1.12
N HIS A 134 5.99 1.16 -0.93
CA HIS A 134 5.56 0.58 0.35
C HIS A 134 6.52 -0.53 0.80
N ALA A 135 6.95 -1.39 -0.12
CA ALA A 135 7.93 -2.42 0.15
C ALA A 135 9.31 -1.85 0.52
N LEU A 136 9.75 -0.79 -0.17
CA LEU A 136 11.00 -0.09 0.16
C LEU A 136 10.96 0.54 1.57
N VAL A 137 9.91 1.29 1.90
CA VAL A 137 9.83 1.95 3.22
C VAL A 137 9.63 0.92 4.34
N ALA A 138 8.96 -0.20 4.08
CA ALA A 138 8.89 -1.32 5.02
C ALA A 138 10.27 -1.94 5.29
N LYS A 139 11.13 -2.09 4.27
CA LYS A 139 12.54 -2.52 4.41
C LYS A 139 13.34 -1.54 5.27
N TRP A 140 13.04 -0.24 5.19
CA TRP A 140 13.62 0.79 6.06
C TRP A 140 13.04 0.81 7.48
N GLY A 141 12.01 0.02 7.74
CA GLY A 141 11.31 -0.03 9.02
C GLY A 141 10.34 1.13 9.25
N TRP A 142 10.00 1.88 8.21
CA TRP A 142 9.02 2.96 8.29
C TRP A 142 7.60 2.43 8.13
N THR A 143 6.63 3.22 8.59
CA THR A 143 5.21 2.99 8.35
C THR A 143 4.74 3.70 7.08
N SER A 144 3.68 3.21 6.45
CA SER A 144 3.06 3.84 5.28
C SER A 144 1.54 3.72 5.33
N LEU A 145 0.83 4.46 4.48
CA LEU A 145 -0.61 4.33 4.30
C LEU A 145 -0.91 3.82 2.89
N HIS A 146 -1.52 2.63 2.81
CA HIS A 146 -2.23 2.21 1.61
C HIS A 146 -3.53 3.01 1.53
N ALA A 147 -3.60 3.95 0.60
CA ALA A 147 -4.70 4.92 0.50
C ALA A 147 -4.77 5.46 -0.95
N PRO A 148 -5.85 6.16 -1.34
CA PRO A 148 -5.96 6.76 -2.67
C PRO A 148 -4.73 7.59 -3.02
N VAL A 149 -4.26 7.47 -4.26
CA VAL A 149 -3.30 8.42 -4.83
C VAL A 149 -4.01 9.76 -5.03
N MET A 150 -3.27 10.87 -4.86
CA MET A 150 -3.90 12.20 -4.79
C MET A 150 -4.63 12.62 -6.09
N GLY A 151 -4.19 12.10 -7.23
CA GLY A 151 -4.71 12.41 -8.56
C GLY A 151 -5.72 11.38 -9.11
N VAL A 152 -6.24 10.44 -8.31
CA VAL A 152 -7.28 9.51 -8.80
C VAL A 152 -8.32 9.25 -7.70
N THR A 153 -9.33 10.11 -7.66
CA THR A 153 -10.55 9.99 -6.86
C THR A 153 -11.74 10.55 -7.63
N SER A 154 -12.95 10.40 -7.09
CA SER A 154 -14.16 11.00 -7.67
C SER A 154 -14.08 12.51 -7.91
N GLU A 155 -13.22 13.21 -7.16
CA GLU A 155 -13.01 14.66 -7.23
C GLU A 155 -12.23 15.12 -8.48
N THR A 156 -11.71 14.16 -9.27
CA THR A 156 -10.87 14.39 -10.46
C THR A 156 -11.34 13.64 -11.71
N TYR A 157 -12.52 13.01 -11.67
CA TYR A 157 -13.01 12.15 -12.77
C TYR A 157 -13.20 12.85 -14.11
N ASP A 158 -13.70 14.07 -14.11
CA ASP A 158 -13.87 14.90 -15.32
C ASP A 158 -12.53 15.22 -15.99
N LEU A 159 -11.44 15.30 -15.21
CA LEU A 159 -10.09 15.57 -15.73
C LEU A 159 -9.34 14.31 -16.16
N THR A 160 -9.63 13.17 -15.54
CA THR A 160 -8.87 11.93 -15.75
C THR A 160 -9.56 10.93 -16.66
N GLY A 161 -10.90 10.95 -16.72
CA GLY A 161 -11.72 9.91 -17.34
C GLY A 161 -11.69 8.57 -16.60
N VAL A 162 -10.98 8.48 -15.46
CA VAL A 162 -10.80 7.23 -14.70
C VAL A 162 -11.82 7.16 -13.59
N LYS A 163 -12.82 6.28 -13.70
CA LYS A 163 -13.84 6.05 -12.68
C LYS A 163 -13.37 5.01 -11.65
N ALA A 164 -12.49 5.39 -10.73
CA ALA A 164 -12.00 4.54 -9.62
C ALA A 164 -12.11 5.27 -8.26
N ASN A 165 -12.38 4.57 -7.16
CA ASN A 165 -12.57 5.17 -5.84
C ASN A 165 -13.74 6.19 -5.80
N ARG A 166 -14.92 5.80 -6.32
CA ARG A 166 -16.12 6.65 -6.47
C ARG A 166 -16.59 7.27 -5.15
N PHE A 167 -16.44 6.54 -4.07
CA PHE A 167 -16.94 6.91 -2.75
C PHE A 167 -15.84 7.23 -1.75
N THR A 168 -14.59 7.42 -2.22
CA THR A 168 -13.47 7.82 -1.39
C THR A 168 -13.02 9.22 -1.72
N LYS A 169 -12.79 10.03 -0.69
CA LYS A 169 -12.37 11.43 -0.82
C LYS A 169 -10.94 11.59 -0.33
N LEU A 170 -10.23 12.58 -0.87
CA LEU A 170 -8.91 12.95 -0.35
C LEU A 170 -9.00 13.39 1.12
N GLN A 171 -10.14 13.98 1.53
CA GLN A 171 -10.38 14.38 2.91
C GLN A 171 -10.31 13.21 3.91
N ASP A 172 -10.67 11.99 3.51
CA ASP A 172 -10.62 10.81 4.39
C ASP A 172 -9.17 10.49 4.78
N VAL A 173 -8.23 10.69 3.84
CA VAL A 173 -6.79 10.55 4.08
C VAL A 173 -6.29 11.70 4.95
N VAL A 174 -6.69 12.93 4.63
CA VAL A 174 -6.30 14.12 5.39
C VAL A 174 -6.73 13.99 6.85
N ASP A 175 -7.93 13.51 7.13
CA ASP A 175 -8.41 13.31 8.51
C ASP A 175 -7.53 12.35 9.33
N VAL A 176 -6.97 11.32 8.67
CA VAL A 176 -5.98 10.41 9.28
C VAL A 176 -4.64 11.12 9.49
N LEU A 177 -4.20 11.96 8.54
CA LEU A 177 -2.96 12.74 8.66
C LEU A 177 -3.01 13.73 9.83
N PHE A 178 -4.17 14.32 10.11
CA PHE A 178 -4.41 15.20 11.26
C PHE A 178 -4.63 14.43 12.59
N GLY A 179 -4.57 13.10 12.57
CA GLY A 179 -4.76 12.27 13.77
C GLY A 179 -6.18 12.31 14.33
N LYS A 180 -7.19 12.72 13.54
CA LYS A 180 -8.61 12.70 13.97
C LYS A 180 -9.09 11.29 14.28
N LYS A 181 -8.48 10.29 13.65
CA LYS A 181 -8.58 8.87 13.96
C LYS A 181 -7.17 8.33 14.16
N GLN A 182 -6.88 7.79 15.34
CA GLN A 182 -5.58 7.18 15.65
C GLN A 182 -5.62 5.64 15.63
N GLU A 183 -6.83 5.10 15.54
CA GLU A 183 -7.13 3.69 15.37
C GLU A 183 -8.27 3.57 14.36
N LEU A 184 -8.16 2.60 13.47
CA LEU A 184 -9.12 2.34 12.40
C LEU A 184 -9.61 0.89 12.52
N GLU A 185 -10.91 0.69 12.41
CA GLU A 185 -11.56 -0.61 12.49
C GLU A 185 -12.28 -0.94 11.18
N TYR A 186 -12.12 -2.17 10.69
CA TYR A 186 -12.74 -2.64 9.46
C TYR A 186 -13.31 -4.05 9.64
N ALA A 187 -14.42 -4.31 8.97
CA ALA A 187 -15.02 -5.64 8.90
C ALA A 187 -14.72 -6.29 7.55
N PHE A 188 -14.17 -7.50 7.59
CA PHE A 188 -13.95 -8.34 6.42
C PHE A 188 -14.88 -9.56 6.46
N ASP A 189 -15.37 -9.98 5.29
CA ASP A 189 -16.03 -11.28 5.10
C ASP A 189 -15.04 -12.42 5.34
N LEU A 190 -15.42 -13.43 6.12
CA LEU A 190 -14.62 -14.65 6.21
C LEU A 190 -14.78 -15.48 4.93
N VAL A 191 -13.66 -15.76 4.26
CA VAL A 191 -13.62 -16.70 3.13
C VAL A 191 -13.17 -18.08 3.61
N TYR A 192 -12.21 -18.11 4.54
CA TYR A 192 -11.78 -19.33 5.23
C TYR A 192 -11.36 -19.00 6.65
N ALA A 193 -11.83 -19.82 7.60
CA ALA A 193 -11.44 -19.76 9.00
C ALA A 193 -10.95 -21.15 9.44
N PRO A 194 -9.65 -21.31 9.76
CA PRO A 194 -9.18 -22.55 10.37
C PRO A 194 -9.75 -22.71 11.78
N PRO A 195 -9.82 -23.94 12.35
CA PRO A 195 -10.32 -24.16 13.70
C PRO A 195 -9.60 -23.35 14.79
N SER A 196 -8.34 -22.97 14.55
CA SER A 196 -7.54 -22.13 15.45
C SER A 196 -7.98 -20.66 15.51
N PHE A 197 -8.72 -20.18 14.51
CA PHE A 197 -9.27 -18.82 14.45
C PHE A 197 -10.73 -18.81 14.92
N ASP A 198 -10.89 -19.05 16.22
CA ASP A 198 -12.17 -18.99 16.92
C ASP A 198 -12.49 -17.57 17.44
N GLU A 199 -13.70 -17.38 17.97
CA GLU A 199 -14.15 -16.07 18.50
C GLU A 199 -13.51 -15.68 19.83
N LYS A 200 -12.74 -16.57 20.46
CA LYS A 200 -12.16 -16.33 21.80
C LYS A 200 -10.77 -15.70 21.73
N LYS A 201 -10.12 -15.73 20.57
CA LYS A 201 -8.73 -15.28 20.40
C LYS A 201 -8.61 -14.21 19.34
N SER A 202 -7.71 -13.26 19.59
CA SER A 202 -7.27 -12.28 18.61
C SER A 202 -5.87 -12.63 18.12
N LEU A 203 -5.66 -12.51 16.82
CA LEU A 203 -4.33 -12.50 16.22
C LEU A 203 -3.76 -11.08 16.33
N PHE A 204 -2.44 -10.97 16.48
CA PHE A 204 -1.74 -9.70 16.60
C PHE A 204 -0.56 -9.67 15.63
N GLY A 205 -0.32 -8.52 15.01
CA GLY A 205 0.71 -8.35 14.01
C GLY A 205 0.77 -6.93 13.48
N SER A 206 1.23 -6.78 12.24
CA SER A 206 1.07 -5.58 11.43
C SER A 206 0.52 -5.94 10.06
N VAL A 207 -0.08 -4.97 9.37
CA VAL A 207 -0.46 -5.14 7.97
C VAL A 207 0.75 -4.82 7.07
N VAL A 208 0.99 -5.65 6.06
CA VAL A 208 1.94 -5.41 4.96
C VAL A 208 1.34 -5.93 3.66
N GLY A 209 1.74 -5.37 2.51
CA GLY A 209 1.29 -5.84 1.21
C GLY A 209 0.98 -4.70 0.25
N GLY A 210 -0.14 -4.79 -0.46
CA GLY A 210 -0.56 -3.83 -1.48
C GLY A 210 -1.14 -4.54 -2.69
N ASN A 211 -0.77 -4.09 -3.89
CA ASN A 211 -1.18 -4.73 -5.14
C ASN A 211 -0.52 -6.12 -5.27
N ALA A 212 -1.29 -7.18 -5.45
CA ALA A 212 -0.82 -8.56 -5.43
C ALA A 212 0.18 -8.86 -6.55
N THR A 213 -0.09 -8.39 -7.76
CA THR A 213 0.81 -8.51 -8.90
C THR A 213 2.17 -7.86 -8.62
N LEU A 214 2.18 -6.68 -8.00
CA LEU A 214 3.41 -5.96 -7.66
C LEU A 214 4.13 -6.53 -6.44
N VAL A 215 3.41 -7.02 -5.43
CA VAL A 215 4.01 -7.79 -4.32
C VAL A 215 4.75 -9.01 -4.88
N LYS A 216 4.16 -9.71 -5.84
CA LYS A 216 4.80 -10.84 -6.53
C LYS A 216 6.08 -10.42 -7.26
N GLU A 217 6.13 -9.22 -7.84
CA GLU A 217 7.33 -8.70 -8.52
C GLU A 217 8.47 -8.38 -7.55
N THR A 218 8.19 -8.15 -6.26
CA THR A 218 9.25 -7.97 -5.25
C THR A 218 9.95 -9.28 -4.88
N LEU A 219 9.46 -10.45 -5.30
CA LEU A 219 10.04 -11.74 -4.92
C LEU A 219 11.47 -11.91 -5.45
N GLY A 220 12.39 -12.23 -4.55
CA GLY A 220 13.81 -12.42 -4.86
C GLY A 220 14.60 -11.12 -4.99
N THR A 221 13.99 -9.96 -4.75
CA THR A 221 14.66 -8.66 -4.67
C THR A 221 14.98 -8.31 -3.22
N GLN A 222 15.75 -7.23 -3.00
CA GLN A 222 16.01 -6.77 -1.63
C GLN A 222 14.80 -6.07 -1.01
N THR A 223 13.74 -5.80 -1.77
CA THR A 223 12.45 -5.24 -1.30
C THR A 223 11.37 -6.31 -1.12
N SER A 224 11.70 -7.61 -1.22
CA SER A 224 10.78 -8.68 -0.80
C SER A 224 10.20 -8.39 0.60
N LEU A 225 8.87 -8.45 0.72
CA LEU A 225 8.18 -8.17 1.97
C LEU A 225 8.48 -9.23 3.03
N ASP A 226 8.86 -8.80 4.22
CA ASP A 226 8.86 -9.65 5.41
C ASP A 226 7.43 -9.80 5.92
N THR A 227 6.87 -11.00 5.82
CA THR A 227 5.49 -11.32 6.21
C THR A 227 5.38 -12.09 7.53
N LYS A 228 6.51 -12.39 8.19
CA LYS A 228 6.52 -13.18 9.41
C LYS A 228 5.75 -12.47 10.53
N GLY A 229 4.73 -13.14 11.08
CA GLY A 229 3.90 -12.60 12.15
C GLY A 229 2.99 -11.44 11.71
N ARG A 230 2.72 -11.30 10.41
CA ARG A 230 1.98 -10.16 9.84
C ARG A 230 0.72 -10.59 9.10
N PHE A 231 -0.20 -9.65 8.90
CA PHE A 231 -1.37 -9.81 8.04
C PHE A 231 -0.98 -9.37 6.62
N VAL A 232 -1.07 -10.28 5.66
CA VAL A 232 -0.70 -10.02 4.27
C VAL A 232 -1.92 -9.48 3.54
N PHE A 233 -1.90 -8.19 3.23
CA PHE A 233 -2.96 -7.51 2.50
C PHE A 233 -2.70 -7.54 0.99
N LEU A 234 -3.68 -7.97 0.21
CA LEU A 234 -3.58 -8.13 -1.23
C LEU A 234 -4.83 -7.59 -1.92
N GLU A 235 -4.65 -6.57 -2.74
CA GLU A 235 -5.65 -6.09 -3.70
C GLU A 235 -5.08 -6.19 -5.10
N ASP A 236 -5.90 -6.10 -6.15
CA ASP A 236 -5.37 -6.01 -7.51
C ASP A 236 -6.29 -5.16 -8.39
N THR A 237 -6.00 -5.05 -9.68
CA THR A 237 -6.86 -4.33 -10.61
C THR A 237 -6.96 -5.03 -11.94
N LYS A 238 -8.19 -5.22 -12.41
CA LYS A 238 -8.49 -5.53 -13.81
C LYS A 238 -7.75 -6.75 -14.36
N GLU A 239 -7.57 -7.76 -13.52
CA GLU A 239 -6.85 -8.97 -13.90
C GLU A 239 -7.81 -10.03 -14.49
N ASP A 240 -7.29 -10.86 -15.37
CA ASP A 240 -7.96 -12.09 -15.77
C ASP A 240 -7.89 -13.11 -14.60
N PRO A 241 -8.95 -13.91 -14.33
CA PRO A 241 -8.95 -14.83 -13.18
C PRO A 241 -7.77 -15.80 -13.18
N LYS A 242 -7.31 -16.24 -14.35
CA LYS A 242 -6.19 -17.18 -14.48
C LYS A 242 -4.87 -16.47 -14.22
N ARG A 243 -4.73 -15.20 -14.63
CA ARG A 243 -3.56 -14.36 -14.28
C ARG A 243 -3.52 -14.12 -12.77
N LEU A 244 -4.62 -13.72 -12.16
CA LEU A 244 -4.71 -13.53 -10.71
C LEU A 244 -4.39 -14.83 -9.94
N SER A 245 -4.92 -15.96 -10.41
CA SER A 245 -4.59 -17.28 -9.83
C SER A 245 -3.09 -17.58 -9.91
N ARG A 246 -2.42 -17.28 -11.03
CA ARG A 246 -0.96 -17.42 -11.16
C ARG A 246 -0.20 -16.49 -10.22
N VAL A 247 -0.71 -15.29 -9.96
CA VAL A 247 -0.14 -14.36 -8.97
C VAL A 247 -0.19 -14.99 -7.59
N PHE A 248 -1.34 -15.46 -7.12
CA PHE A 248 -1.47 -16.09 -5.80
C PHE A 248 -0.62 -17.35 -5.66
N VAL A 249 -0.59 -18.20 -6.70
CA VAL A 249 0.30 -19.36 -6.73
C VAL A 249 1.77 -18.94 -6.66
N SER A 250 2.17 -17.87 -7.35
CA SER A 250 3.55 -17.38 -7.31
C SER A 250 3.93 -16.85 -5.94
N LEU A 251 3.04 -16.08 -5.28
CA LEU A 251 3.22 -15.62 -3.90
C LEU A 251 3.38 -16.79 -2.93
N LEU A 252 2.53 -17.81 -3.07
CA LEU A 252 2.64 -19.02 -2.26
C LEU A 252 3.93 -19.79 -2.53
N ARG A 253 4.34 -19.93 -3.79
CA ARG A 253 5.60 -20.59 -4.15
C ARG A 253 6.82 -19.81 -3.66
N GLY A 254 6.71 -18.49 -3.57
CA GLY A 254 7.72 -17.61 -3.00
C GLY A 254 7.77 -17.60 -1.47
N GLY A 255 6.91 -18.37 -0.78
CA GLY A 255 6.88 -18.47 0.67
C GLY A 255 6.26 -17.27 1.39
N VAL A 256 5.55 -16.39 0.67
CA VAL A 256 4.95 -15.16 1.22
C VAL A 256 4.01 -15.43 2.38
N PHE A 257 3.34 -16.59 2.38
CA PHE A 257 2.34 -16.94 3.39
C PHE A 257 2.83 -17.90 4.48
N ASP A 258 4.06 -18.40 4.39
CA ASP A 258 4.57 -19.49 5.25
C ASP A 258 4.59 -19.11 6.74
N HIS A 259 4.73 -17.81 7.03
CA HIS A 259 4.76 -17.27 8.39
C HIS A 259 3.76 -16.12 8.61
N ALA A 260 2.83 -15.93 7.68
CA ALA A 260 1.76 -14.95 7.82
C ALA A 260 0.78 -15.35 8.94
N GLN A 261 0.13 -14.37 9.55
CA GLN A 261 -0.95 -14.59 10.53
C GLN A 261 -2.32 -14.70 9.87
N ALA A 262 -2.53 -13.98 8.77
CA ALA A 262 -3.77 -13.97 8.00
C ALA A 262 -3.49 -13.44 6.59
N ILE A 263 -4.40 -13.75 5.65
CA ILE A 263 -4.46 -13.11 4.33
C ILE A 263 -5.71 -12.23 4.29
N LEU A 264 -5.52 -10.96 3.94
CA LEU A 264 -6.58 -9.96 3.83
C LEU A 264 -6.70 -9.55 2.36
N PHE A 265 -7.75 -9.99 1.68
CA PHE A 265 -8.01 -9.55 0.32
C PHE A 265 -8.81 -8.25 0.31
N GLY A 266 -8.30 -7.27 -0.43
CA GLY A 266 -9.04 -6.07 -0.82
C GLY A 266 -9.90 -6.33 -2.05
N SER A 267 -10.21 -5.26 -2.80
CA SER A 267 -10.85 -5.36 -4.10
C SER A 267 -9.95 -6.14 -5.08
N LEU A 268 -10.56 -7.07 -5.82
CA LEU A 268 -9.90 -7.89 -6.85
C LEU A 268 -10.71 -7.83 -8.15
N PRO A 269 -10.99 -6.63 -8.71
CA PRO A 269 -11.87 -6.51 -9.85
C PRO A 269 -11.31 -7.33 -11.02
N ILE A 270 -12.16 -8.18 -11.58
CA ILE A 270 -11.83 -9.09 -12.67
C ILE A 270 -12.40 -8.54 -13.98
N GLU A 271 -11.58 -8.50 -15.03
CA GLU A 271 -12.08 -8.15 -16.37
C GLU A 271 -12.74 -9.35 -17.07
N ASN A 272 -13.75 -9.08 -17.89
CA ASN A 272 -14.51 -10.06 -18.68
C ASN A 272 -15.40 -11.03 -17.88
N ALA A 273 -15.75 -10.68 -16.64
CA ALA A 273 -16.80 -11.35 -15.87
C ALA A 273 -18.09 -10.54 -15.92
N GLU A 274 -19.24 -11.20 -16.12
CA GLU A 274 -20.56 -10.54 -16.07
C GLU A 274 -20.93 -10.12 -14.63
N GLU A 275 -20.27 -10.71 -13.61
CA GLU A 275 -20.44 -10.42 -12.18
C GLU A 275 -19.07 -10.44 -11.44
N ASP A 276 -18.59 -9.27 -11.00
CA ASP A 276 -17.22 -9.05 -10.50
C ASP A 276 -16.94 -9.66 -9.10
N ARG A 277 -17.89 -9.53 -8.18
CA ARG A 277 -17.71 -9.97 -6.76
C ARG A 277 -17.67 -11.49 -6.61
N GLU A 278 -18.62 -12.22 -7.19
CA GLU A 278 -18.70 -13.68 -7.03
C GLU A 278 -17.52 -14.37 -7.72
N ALA A 279 -17.07 -13.87 -8.87
CA ALA A 279 -15.88 -14.35 -9.55
C ALA A 279 -14.60 -14.15 -8.70
N SER A 280 -14.49 -13.01 -8.02
CA SER A 280 -13.41 -12.72 -7.08
C SER A 280 -13.40 -13.71 -5.91
N LEU A 281 -14.55 -13.90 -5.24
CA LEU A 281 -14.68 -14.86 -4.14
C LEU A 281 -14.42 -16.30 -4.58
N MET A 282 -14.83 -16.68 -5.79
CA MET A 282 -14.53 -17.99 -6.36
C MET A 282 -13.02 -18.18 -6.55
N SER A 283 -12.32 -17.18 -7.09
CA SER A 283 -10.86 -17.24 -7.28
C SER A 283 -10.11 -17.41 -5.95
N ILE A 284 -10.52 -16.70 -4.90
CA ILE A 284 -9.97 -16.86 -3.55
C ILE A 284 -10.26 -18.27 -3.01
N ARG A 285 -11.49 -18.78 -3.14
CA ARG A 285 -11.88 -20.14 -2.70
C ARG A 285 -11.05 -21.22 -3.38
N LEU A 286 -10.81 -21.10 -4.69
CA LEU A 286 -9.93 -22.02 -5.42
C LEU A 286 -8.50 -21.97 -4.86
N PHE A 287 -7.95 -20.78 -4.64
CA PHE A 287 -6.62 -20.63 -4.04
C PHE A 287 -6.52 -21.29 -2.65
N ILE A 288 -7.52 -21.12 -1.79
CA ILE A 288 -7.56 -21.75 -0.46
C ILE A 288 -7.56 -23.28 -0.59
N LYS A 289 -8.51 -23.82 -1.37
CA LYS A 289 -8.75 -25.27 -1.51
C LYS A 289 -7.57 -25.98 -2.14
N ASP A 290 -7.07 -25.46 -3.26
CA ASP A 290 -6.08 -26.15 -4.09
C ASP A 290 -4.64 -25.92 -3.62
N HIS A 291 -4.39 -24.87 -2.82
CA HIS A 291 -3.02 -24.43 -2.56
C HIS A 291 -2.68 -24.21 -1.09
N LEU A 292 -3.46 -23.42 -0.33
CA LEU A 292 -3.14 -23.17 1.08
C LEU A 292 -3.33 -24.42 1.95
N ILE A 293 -4.51 -25.02 1.87
CA ILE A 293 -4.85 -26.21 2.66
C ILE A 293 -3.93 -27.38 2.26
N ALA A 294 -3.68 -27.56 0.97
CA ALA A 294 -2.79 -28.61 0.45
C ALA A 294 -1.34 -28.49 0.99
N ARG A 295 -0.90 -27.30 1.39
CA ARG A 295 0.42 -27.07 2.01
C ARG A 295 0.39 -27.05 3.55
N GLY A 296 -0.77 -27.30 4.17
CA GLY A 296 -0.93 -27.22 5.62
C GLY A 296 -0.89 -25.79 6.17
N LEU A 297 -1.06 -24.77 5.33
CA LEU A 297 -1.13 -23.38 5.76
C LEU A 297 -2.55 -23.07 6.24
N LEU A 298 -2.79 -23.29 7.53
CA LEU A 298 -4.08 -23.10 8.20
C LEU A 298 -4.17 -21.70 8.83
N ILE A 299 -4.20 -20.67 7.98
CA ILE A 299 -4.36 -19.26 8.38
C ILE A 299 -5.69 -18.71 7.87
N PRO A 300 -6.35 -17.79 8.59
CA PRO A 300 -7.60 -17.21 8.14
C PRO A 300 -7.40 -16.39 6.86
N VAL A 301 -8.38 -16.47 5.97
CA VAL A 301 -8.46 -15.71 4.72
C VAL A 301 -9.74 -14.91 4.73
N LEU A 302 -9.60 -13.60 4.59
CA LEU A 302 -10.69 -12.64 4.69
C LEU A 302 -10.75 -11.75 3.45
N TYR A 303 -11.92 -11.19 3.16
CA TYR A 303 -12.15 -10.36 1.98
C TYR A 303 -12.99 -9.12 2.32
N ALA A 304 -12.58 -7.95 1.83
CA ALA A 304 -13.39 -6.74 1.84
C ALA A 304 -13.18 -5.96 0.53
N PRO A 305 -14.25 -5.61 -0.21
CA PRO A 305 -14.13 -4.89 -1.48
C PRO A 305 -13.75 -3.42 -1.31
N ASP A 306 -13.59 -2.93 -0.07
CA ASP A 306 -13.50 -1.51 0.25
C ASP A 306 -12.08 -0.91 0.15
N PHE A 307 -11.11 -1.68 -0.37
CA PHE A 307 -9.70 -1.31 -0.45
C PHE A 307 -9.15 -1.55 -1.86
N GLY A 308 -8.29 -0.66 -2.37
CA GLY A 308 -7.63 -0.85 -3.65
C GLY A 308 -8.31 -0.17 -4.83
N HIS A 309 -8.58 -0.90 -5.92
CA HIS A 309 -9.06 -0.34 -7.20
C HIS A 309 -10.57 -0.46 -7.44
N GLY A 310 -11.35 -0.64 -6.38
CA GLY A 310 -12.80 -0.71 -6.44
C GLY A 310 -13.48 0.67 -6.37
N ASP A 311 -14.71 0.66 -5.86
CA ASP A 311 -15.49 1.87 -5.61
C ASP A 311 -15.04 2.64 -4.37
N TYR A 312 -14.42 1.93 -3.44
CA TYR A 312 -13.84 2.47 -2.22
C TYR A 312 -12.36 2.10 -2.16
N ASN A 313 -11.59 2.95 -1.51
CA ASN A 313 -10.24 2.64 -1.08
C ASN A 313 -10.00 3.26 0.30
N TYR A 314 -10.43 2.58 1.36
CA TYR A 314 -10.20 3.04 2.71
C TYR A 314 -8.71 3.11 3.03
N VAL A 315 -8.33 4.14 3.79
CA VAL A 315 -6.97 4.29 4.32
C VAL A 315 -6.64 3.06 5.16
N LEU A 316 -5.53 2.38 4.89
CA LEU A 316 -5.07 1.21 5.62
C LEU A 316 -3.59 1.40 6.03
N PRO A 317 -3.31 1.59 7.33
CA PRO A 317 -1.95 1.73 7.83
C PRO A 317 -1.14 0.43 7.67
N PHE A 318 0.08 0.54 7.17
CA PHE A 318 1.06 -0.53 7.04
C PHE A 318 2.22 -0.34 8.02
N GLY A 319 2.73 -1.46 8.53
CA GLY A 319 3.86 -1.49 9.47
C GLY A 319 3.53 -1.04 10.91
N THR A 320 2.26 -0.76 11.21
CA THR A 320 1.78 -0.41 12.55
C THR A 320 1.12 -1.59 13.25
N GLU A 321 0.94 -1.48 14.56
CA GLU A 321 0.24 -2.48 15.38
C GLU A 321 -1.18 -2.72 14.87
N ALA A 322 -1.54 -3.98 14.74
CA ALA A 322 -2.86 -4.42 14.32
C ALA A 322 -3.29 -5.67 15.10
N SER A 323 -4.60 -5.80 15.30
CA SER A 323 -5.23 -7.01 15.81
C SER A 323 -6.38 -7.45 14.91
N LEU A 324 -6.55 -8.76 14.77
CA LEU A 324 -7.62 -9.37 14.00
C LEU A 324 -8.38 -10.35 14.88
N ARG A 325 -9.68 -10.14 15.05
CA ARG A 325 -10.56 -11.03 15.83
C ARG A 325 -11.73 -11.53 14.98
N ARG A 326 -12.23 -12.72 15.29
CA ARG A 326 -13.46 -13.23 14.67
C ARG A 326 -14.70 -12.68 15.37
N SER A 327 -15.75 -12.41 14.59
CA SER A 327 -17.08 -12.03 15.08
C SER A 327 -18.12 -12.62 14.12
N GLY A 328 -18.63 -13.82 14.40
CA GLY A 328 -19.51 -14.56 13.50
C GLY A 328 -18.83 -14.91 12.18
N GLU A 329 -19.45 -14.49 11.07
CA GLU A 329 -18.96 -14.65 9.70
C GLU A 329 -18.03 -13.51 9.24
N LYS A 330 -17.60 -12.65 10.18
CA LYS A 330 -16.70 -11.53 9.91
C LYS A 330 -15.40 -11.66 10.69
N GLY A 331 -14.33 -11.10 10.13
CA GLY A 331 -13.15 -10.71 10.90
C GLY A 331 -13.11 -9.21 11.09
N ILE A 332 -12.84 -8.76 12.31
CA ILE A 332 -12.70 -7.36 12.66
C ILE A 332 -11.21 -7.07 12.79
N LEU A 333 -10.70 -6.25 11.87
CA LEU A 333 -9.33 -5.76 11.87
C LEU A 333 -9.30 -4.39 12.53
N THR A 334 -8.53 -4.25 13.59
CA THR A 334 -8.25 -2.98 14.27
C THR A 334 -6.78 -2.64 14.04
N VAL A 335 -6.49 -1.46 13.50
CA VAL A 335 -5.13 -1.03 13.11
C VAL A 335 -4.83 0.34 13.70
N SER A 336 -3.69 0.47 14.38
CA SER A 336 -3.20 1.78 14.80
C SER A 336 -2.67 2.57 13.60
N VAL A 337 -2.91 3.88 13.59
CA VAL A 337 -2.42 4.76 12.51
C VAL A 337 -0.92 5.04 12.62
N ASN A 338 -0.36 5.08 13.83
CA ASN A 338 0.99 5.59 14.04
C ASN A 338 1.72 4.94 15.24
N LYS A 339 1.33 3.72 15.63
CA LYS A 339 2.11 2.89 16.58
C LYS A 339 2.86 1.84 15.77
N PRO A 340 4.17 2.00 15.50
CA PRO A 340 4.95 1.03 14.72
C PRO A 340 4.95 -0.34 15.39
N PHE A 341 4.83 -1.38 14.59
CA PHE A 341 4.90 -2.75 15.09
C PHE A 341 6.35 -3.12 15.42
N GLU A 342 6.60 -3.49 16.67
CA GLU A 342 7.95 -3.84 17.14
C GLU A 342 8.34 -5.30 16.84
N GLY A 343 7.37 -6.13 16.40
CA GLY A 343 7.53 -7.57 16.31
C GLY A 343 7.62 -8.21 17.70
N LYS A 344 7.22 -9.47 17.85
CA LYS A 344 7.64 -10.22 19.04
C LYS A 344 9.13 -10.48 18.89
N SER A 345 9.95 -9.87 19.75
CA SER A 345 11.34 -10.29 19.88
C SER A 345 11.35 -11.78 20.17
N GLU A 346 11.96 -12.58 19.30
CA GLU A 346 12.36 -13.93 19.67
C GLU A 346 13.22 -13.79 20.93
N LYS A 347 12.67 -14.25 22.06
CA LYS A 347 13.42 -14.46 23.30
C LYS A 347 14.11 -15.81 23.21
#